data_AF-A0A9K3CZJ9-F1
#
_entry.id   AF-A0A9K3CZJ9-F1
#
_cell.length_a   1.000
_cell.length_b   1.000
_cell.length_c   1.000
_cell.angle_alpha   90.00
_cell.angle_beta   90.00
_cell.angle_gamma   90.00
#
_symmetry.space_group_name_H-M   'P 1'
#
loop_
_entity.id
_entity.type
_entity.pdbx_description
1 polymer ?
#
loop_
_entity_poly.entity_id
_entity_poly.type
_entity_poly.pdbx_seq_one_letter_code
_entity_poly.pdbx_strand_id
1 'polypeptide(L)'
;VATGANGANPGLIVTGRFVSLPLPLLPGIYQSTDQDCQWAEQEIPGFSPFTHLIHVSMISPVEEADGAPATNPNKRGQSDMVCGIPVSQTAFFRPEDLPLLEMADLAFSFKIPNPEGPQHQSGTGPRGLVLVVPGTAMGALAQKLSMQLAGM
;
A
#
# COMPACT_ATOMS: atom_id res chain seq x y z
N VAL A 1 7.27 22.13 18.22
CA VAL A 1 6.46 21.09 17.55
C VAL A 1 6.36 19.92 18.51
N ALA A 2 5.15 19.47 18.84
CA ALA A 2 4.96 18.44 19.86
C ALA A 2 5.41 17.08 19.31
N THR A 3 6.62 16.64 19.67
CA THR A 3 7.00 15.25 19.52
C THR A 3 6.04 14.43 20.39
N GLY A 4 5.38 13.42 19.81
CA GLY A 4 4.58 12.49 20.59
C GLY A 4 5.43 11.92 21.73
N ALA A 5 4.80 11.59 22.87
CA ALA A 5 5.45 11.26 24.14
C ALA A 5 6.55 10.16 24.11
N ASN A 6 6.76 9.49 22.98
CA ASN A 6 7.75 8.43 22.77
C ASN A 6 8.75 8.71 21.62
N GLY A 7 8.85 9.94 21.09
CA GLY A 7 9.70 10.23 19.92
C GLY A 7 9.17 9.70 18.59
N ALA A 8 7.97 9.12 18.58
CA ALA A 8 7.25 8.74 17.38
C ALA A 8 6.65 9.99 16.71
N ASN A 9 6.90 10.13 15.41
CA ASN A 9 6.31 11.17 14.57
C ASN A 9 5.61 10.48 13.38
N PRO A 10 4.35 10.08 13.51
CA PRO A 10 3.64 9.41 12.43
C PRO A 10 3.24 10.41 11.35
N GLY A 11 3.52 10.07 10.09
CA GLY A 11 3.00 10.75 8.91
C GLY A 11 1.76 10.02 8.38
N LEU A 12 0.73 10.78 8.01
CA LEU A 12 -0.40 10.24 7.24
C LEU A 12 -0.19 10.60 5.77
N ILE A 13 -0.04 9.59 4.91
CA ILE A 13 0.00 9.79 3.47
C ILE A 13 -1.33 9.36 2.88
N VAL A 14 -2.06 10.34 2.36
CA VAL A 14 -3.27 10.08 1.57
C VAL A 14 -2.90 10.17 0.10
N THR A 15 -2.66 9.02 -0.52
CA THR A 15 -2.48 8.94 -1.98
C THR A 15 -3.81 8.57 -2.62
N GLY A 16 -4.31 9.44 -3.49
CA GLY A 16 -5.45 9.18 -4.37
C GLY A 16 -5.05 9.47 -5.81
N ARG A 17 -5.43 8.59 -6.74
CA ARG A 17 -5.21 8.80 -8.17
C ARG A 17 -6.40 8.33 -8.97
N PHE A 18 -6.65 8.97 -10.10
CA PHE A 18 -7.55 8.41 -11.11
C PHE A 18 -6.95 7.11 -11.64
N VAL A 19 -7.79 6.10 -11.85
CA VAL A 19 -7.40 4.82 -12.49
C VAL A 19 -6.78 5.02 -13.88
N SER A 20 -7.09 6.13 -14.55
CA SER A 20 -6.55 6.51 -15.85
C SER A 20 -5.14 7.13 -15.79
N LEU A 21 -4.56 7.36 -14.60
CA LEU A 21 -3.22 7.93 -14.49
C LEU A 21 -2.19 6.96 -15.10
N PRO A 22 -1.35 7.41 -16.05
CA PRO A 22 -0.30 6.59 -16.65
C PRO A 22 0.64 6.02 -15.57
N LEU A 23 0.80 4.70 -15.56
CA LEU A 23 1.68 4.00 -14.61
C LEU A 23 3.14 4.49 -14.63
N PRO A 24 3.73 4.86 -15.78
CA PRO A 24 5.09 5.38 -15.83
C PRO A 24 5.36 6.63 -15.00
N LEU A 25 4.32 7.38 -14.62
CA LEU A 25 4.47 8.58 -13.78
C LEU A 25 4.60 8.25 -12.29
N LEU A 26 4.15 7.06 -11.85
CA LEU A 26 4.09 6.73 -10.43
C LEU A 26 5.44 6.81 -9.73
N PRO A 27 6.54 6.24 -10.25
CA PRO A 27 7.82 6.33 -9.56
C PRO A 27 8.26 7.77 -9.30
N GLY A 28 8.09 8.66 -10.29
CA GLY A 28 8.46 10.07 -10.19
C GLY A 28 7.63 10.81 -9.13
N ILE A 29 6.35 10.48 -8.99
CA ILE A 29 5.49 11.07 -7.95
C ILE A 29 6.01 10.69 -6.55
N TYR A 30 6.24 9.39 -6.31
CA TYR A 30 6.74 8.92 -5.00
C TYR A 30 8.15 9.44 -4.70
N GLN A 31 9.01 9.54 -5.71
CA GLN A 31 10.35 10.12 -5.57
C GLN A 31 10.30 11.61 -5.25
N SER A 32 9.43 12.38 -5.91
CA SER A 32 9.27 13.82 -5.62
C SER A 32 8.77 14.03 -4.19
N THR A 33 7.81 13.23 -3.72
CA THR A 33 7.31 13.35 -2.33
C THR A 33 8.38 12.99 -1.30
N ASP A 34 9.21 11.98 -1.58
CA ASP A 34 10.35 11.61 -0.72
C ASP A 34 11.37 12.77 -0.63
N GLN A 35 11.66 13.43 -1.76
CA GLN A 35 12.53 14.60 -1.81
C GLN A 35 11.97 15.79 -1.04
N ASP A 36 10.67 16.06 -1.15
CA ASP A 36 10.00 17.14 -0.41
C ASP A 36 10.08 16.89 1.10
N CYS A 37 9.96 15.63 1.54
CA CYS A 37 10.12 15.26 2.95
C CYS A 37 11.57 15.48 3.43
N GLN A 38 12.56 15.02 2.65
CA GLN A 38 13.98 15.23 2.97
C GLN A 38 14.37 16.71 3.00
N TRP A 39 13.81 17.50 2.08
CA TRP A 39 13.99 18.94 2.05
C TRP A 39 13.40 19.59 3.31
N ALA A 40 12.19 19.20 3.72
CA ALA A 40 11.56 19.70 4.94
C ALA A 40 12.38 19.37 6.20
N GLU A 41 13.00 18.19 6.27
CA GLU A 41 13.89 17.81 7.37
C GLU A 41 15.14 18.69 7.48
N GLN A 42 15.66 19.17 6.34
CA GLN A 42 16.87 19.99 6.29
C GLN A 42 16.56 21.47 6.53
N GLU A 43 15.47 21.97 5.94
CA GLU A 43 15.24 23.41 5.81
C GLU A 43 14.20 23.96 6.78
N ILE A 44 13.37 23.12 7.43
CA ILE A 44 12.31 23.59 8.33
C ILE A 44 12.71 23.32 9.79
N PRO A 45 13.09 24.36 10.56
CA PRO A 45 13.45 24.20 11.96
C PRO A 45 12.31 23.58 12.77
N GLY A 46 12.59 22.45 13.42
CA GLY A 46 11.62 21.73 14.24
C GLY A 46 10.70 20.80 13.46
N PHE A 47 10.89 20.64 12.15
CA PHE A 47 10.38 19.48 11.44
C PHE A 47 11.12 18.24 11.93
N SER A 48 10.39 17.15 12.13
CA SER A 48 10.98 15.86 12.50
C SER A 48 10.66 14.88 11.38
N PRO A 49 11.58 13.96 11.03
CA PRO A 49 11.32 12.94 10.04
C PRO A 49 10.09 12.12 10.42
N PHE A 50 9.35 11.64 9.43
CA PHE A 50 8.28 10.69 9.69
C PHE A 50 8.90 9.35 10.09
N THR A 51 8.43 8.79 11.20
CA THR A 51 8.85 7.46 11.64
C THR A 51 8.12 6.36 10.88
N HIS A 52 6.84 6.59 10.58
CA HIS A 52 5.97 5.68 9.84
C HIS A 52 5.06 6.49 8.93
N LEU A 53 4.63 5.86 7.85
CA LEU A 53 3.66 6.38 6.91
C LEU A 53 2.44 5.46 6.92
N ILE A 54 1.26 6.06 7.03
CA ILE A 54 0.00 5.33 6.92
C ILE A 54 -0.49 5.47 5.49
N HIS A 55 -0.60 4.35 4.78
CA HIS A 55 -1.17 4.26 3.43
C HIS A 55 -2.54 3.60 3.48
N VAL A 56 -3.52 4.24 2.86
CA VAL A 56 -4.90 3.74 2.81
C VAL A 56 -5.27 3.44 1.36
N SER A 57 -5.73 2.22 1.10
CA SER A 57 -6.14 1.71 -0.20
C SER A 57 -7.48 0.99 -0.17
N MET A 58 -7.88 0.47 -1.33
CA MET A 58 -8.94 -0.51 -1.51
C MET A 58 -8.34 -1.79 -2.09
N ILE A 59 -8.91 -2.94 -1.71
CA ILE A 59 -8.64 -4.26 -2.30
C ILE A 59 -9.97 -5.00 -2.49
N SER A 60 -10.01 -5.95 -3.41
CA SER A 60 -11.17 -6.83 -3.58
C SER A 60 -10.75 -8.29 -3.46
N PRO A 61 -11.50 -9.14 -2.74
CA PRO A 61 -11.38 -10.58 -2.89
C PRO A 61 -11.64 -10.96 -4.36
N VAL A 62 -10.91 -11.94 -4.87
CA VAL A 62 -11.17 -12.58 -6.16
C VAL A 62 -11.66 -13.99 -5.85
N GLU A 63 -12.87 -14.34 -6.27
CA GLU A 63 -13.35 -15.72 -6.18
C GLU A 63 -12.55 -16.57 -7.18
N GLU A 64 -12.00 -17.70 -6.71
CA GLU A 64 -11.41 -18.68 -7.62
C GLU A 64 -12.52 -19.16 -8.57
N ALA A 65 -12.34 -18.94 -9.86
CA ALA A 65 -13.10 -19.70 -10.85
C ALA A 65 -12.70 -21.16 -10.67
N ASP A 66 -13.63 -22.00 -10.20
CA ASP A 66 -13.48 -23.46 -10.08
C ASP A 66 -12.74 -24.02 -11.32
N GLY A 67 -11.46 -24.41 -11.18
CA GLY A 67 -10.75 -25.03 -12.29
C GLY A 67 -9.22 -25.07 -12.31
N ALA A 68 -8.47 -24.47 -11.36
CA ALA A 68 -7.01 -24.58 -11.36
C ALA A 68 -6.51 -25.58 -10.30
N PRO A 69 -5.64 -26.57 -10.66
CA PRO A 69 -5.16 -27.56 -9.71
C PRO A 69 -4.21 -26.91 -8.70
N ALA A 70 -4.46 -27.17 -7.42
CA ALA A 70 -3.62 -26.75 -6.31
C ALA A 70 -2.17 -27.24 -6.48
N THR A 71 -1.26 -26.35 -6.86
CA THR A 71 0.18 -26.65 -6.84
C THR A 71 0.78 -26.26 -5.49
N ASN A 72 0.97 -27.31 -4.68
CA ASN A 72 1.84 -27.52 -3.52
C ASN A 72 2.27 -26.37 -2.58
N PRO A 73 2.17 -26.59 -1.25
CA PRO A 73 2.66 -25.68 -0.22
C PRO A 73 4.15 -25.92 0.02
N ASN A 74 4.98 -24.88 -0.07
CA ASN A 74 6.17 -24.69 0.76
C ASN A 74 7.01 -23.54 0.21
N LYS A 75 6.88 -22.36 0.83
CA LYS A 75 8.00 -21.48 1.17
C LYS A 75 7.48 -20.46 2.20
N ARG A 76 7.87 -20.66 3.45
CA ARG A 76 7.62 -19.72 4.56
C ARG A 76 8.25 -18.36 4.21
N GLY A 77 7.40 -17.40 3.90
CA GLY A 77 7.68 -15.97 3.94
C GLY A 77 6.45 -15.29 4.53
N GLN A 78 6.65 -14.39 5.48
CA GLN A 78 5.61 -13.65 6.19
C GLN A 78 4.87 -12.68 5.24
N SER A 79 4.11 -13.15 4.25
CA SER A 79 3.25 -12.25 3.43
C SER A 79 2.18 -12.93 2.55
N ASP A 80 1.97 -14.25 2.62
CA ASP A 80 1.02 -14.91 1.69
C ASP A 80 -0.46 -14.55 1.91
N MET A 81 -0.78 -13.82 2.98
CA MET A 81 -2.14 -13.45 3.36
C MET A 81 -2.26 -11.94 3.57
N VAL A 82 -3.18 -11.30 2.84
CA VAL A 82 -3.65 -9.94 3.11
C VAL A 82 -4.93 -10.05 3.94
N CYS A 83 -4.81 -9.75 5.23
CA CYS A 83 -5.98 -9.64 6.12
C CYS A 83 -6.88 -10.89 6.14
N GLY A 84 -6.26 -12.07 6.10
CA GLY A 84 -6.96 -13.36 6.09
C GLY A 84 -7.38 -13.87 4.70
N ILE A 85 -7.02 -13.16 3.62
CA ILE A 85 -7.23 -13.60 2.23
C ILE A 85 -5.86 -13.84 1.59
N PRO A 86 -5.62 -14.95 0.87
CA PRO A 86 -4.39 -15.12 0.13
C PRO A 86 -4.10 -13.94 -0.80
N VAL A 87 -2.84 -13.51 -0.91
CA VAL A 87 -2.44 -12.47 -1.88
C VAL A 87 -2.85 -12.87 -3.30
N SER A 88 -2.77 -14.16 -3.64
CA SER A 88 -3.22 -14.73 -4.92
C SER A 88 -4.72 -14.58 -5.18
N GLN A 89 -5.52 -14.42 -4.13
CA GLN A 89 -6.97 -14.23 -4.18
C GLN A 89 -7.36 -12.78 -3.86
N THR A 90 -6.42 -11.84 -4.00
CA THR A 90 -6.62 -10.42 -3.72
C THR A 90 -6.34 -9.59 -4.97
N ALA A 91 -7.36 -8.90 -5.48
CA ALA A 91 -7.21 -7.89 -6.50
C ALA A 91 -6.78 -6.56 -5.84
N PHE A 92 -5.59 -6.11 -6.20
CA PHE A 92 -5.10 -4.78 -5.84
C PHE A 92 -5.54 -3.77 -6.90
N PHE A 93 -6.17 -2.69 -6.47
CA PHE A 93 -6.58 -1.62 -7.38
C PHE A 93 -5.42 -0.71 -7.78
N ARG A 94 -4.30 -0.78 -7.05
CA ARG A 94 -3.12 0.03 -7.32
C ARG A 94 -1.85 -0.81 -7.35
N PRO A 95 -0.96 -0.59 -8.34
CA PRO A 95 0.31 -1.30 -8.45
C PRO A 95 1.26 -1.02 -7.28
N GLU A 96 1.13 0.13 -6.62
CA GLU A 96 1.92 0.45 -5.41
C GLU A 96 1.53 -0.35 -4.17
N ASP A 97 0.32 -0.92 -4.12
CA ASP A 97 -0.20 -1.57 -2.90
C ASP A 97 0.58 -2.84 -2.54
N LEU A 98 0.97 -3.65 -3.54
CA LEU A 98 1.72 -4.88 -3.30
C LEU A 98 3.16 -4.60 -2.83
N PRO A 99 3.96 -3.75 -3.50
CA PRO A 99 5.26 -3.31 -2.97
C PRO A 99 5.18 -2.72 -1.57
N LEU A 100 4.16 -1.91 -1.27
CA LEU A 100 3.96 -1.33 0.06
C LEU A 100 3.61 -2.38 1.11
N LEU A 101 2.79 -3.38 0.75
CA LEU A 101 2.44 -4.48 1.64
C LEU A 101 3.69 -5.28 2.05
N GLU A 102 4.61 -5.54 1.11
CA GLU A 102 5.88 -6.21 1.39
C GLU A 102 6.80 -5.43 2.34
N MET A 103 6.58 -4.12 2.47
CA MET A 103 7.36 -3.22 3.34
C MET A 103 6.62 -2.85 4.62
N ALA A 104 5.40 -3.34 4.81
CA ALA A 104 4.53 -2.91 5.91
C ALA A 104 4.91 -3.61 7.23
N ASP A 105 5.07 -2.80 8.28
CA ASP A 105 5.18 -3.28 9.66
C ASP A 105 3.81 -3.77 10.18
N LEU A 106 2.73 -3.16 9.68
CA LEU A 106 1.36 -3.54 10.01
C LEU A 106 0.46 -3.43 8.78
N ALA A 107 -0.37 -4.44 8.56
CA ALA A 107 -1.40 -4.44 7.53
C ALA A 107 -2.74 -4.93 8.11
N PHE A 108 -3.82 -4.19 7.87
CA PHE A 108 -5.16 -4.63 8.23
C PHE A 108 -6.19 -4.13 7.23
N SER A 109 -7.33 -4.81 7.16
CA SER A 109 -8.44 -4.42 6.29
C SER A 109 -9.72 -4.24 7.08
N PHE A 110 -10.57 -3.37 6.56
CA PHE A 110 -11.88 -3.09 7.13
C PHE A 110 -12.95 -3.23 6.05
N LYS A 111 -14.16 -3.59 6.48
CA LYS A 111 -15.32 -3.61 5.59
C LYS A 111 -15.71 -2.18 5.27
N ILE A 112 -15.88 -1.88 3.99
CA ILE A 112 -16.42 -0.58 3.57
C ILE A 112 -17.94 -0.62 3.78
N PRO A 113 -18.52 0.28 4.60
CA PRO A 113 -19.97 0.33 4.77
C PRO A 113 -20.64 0.76 3.45
N ASN A 114 -21.70 0.05 3.03
CA ASN A 114 -22.48 0.34 1.83
C ASN A 114 -21.62 0.63 0.58
N PRO A 115 -20.88 -0.36 0.05
CA PRO A 115 -20.26 -0.18 -1.25
C PRO A 115 -21.39 -0.01 -2.27
N GLU A 116 -21.60 1.20 -2.81
CA GLU A 116 -22.61 1.41 -3.84
C GLU A 116 -22.13 0.77 -5.15
N GLY A 117 -22.85 -0.26 -5.62
CA GLY A 117 -22.51 -0.97 -6.86
C GLY A 117 -23.42 -2.19 -7.13
N PRO A 118 -23.77 -2.48 -8.40
CA PRO A 118 -24.71 -3.55 -8.76
C PRO A 118 -24.23 -4.99 -8.53
N GLN A 119 -23.02 -5.20 -7.99
CA GLN A 119 -22.41 -6.53 -7.81
C GLN A 119 -22.32 -7.03 -6.35
N HIS A 120 -22.87 -6.31 -5.37
CA HIS A 120 -22.62 -6.60 -3.94
C HIS A 120 -23.53 -7.66 -3.28
N GLN A 121 -24.11 -8.59 -4.05
CA GLN A 121 -25.01 -9.62 -3.50
C GLN A 121 -24.28 -10.85 -2.93
N SER A 122 -22.99 -11.06 -3.21
CA SER A 122 -22.21 -12.24 -2.77
C SER A 122 -21.51 -12.09 -1.41
N GLY A 123 -21.58 -10.93 -0.75
CA GLY A 123 -20.91 -10.71 0.55
C GLY A 123 -19.37 -10.55 0.47
N THR A 124 -18.77 -10.69 -0.71
CA THR A 124 -17.33 -10.52 -1.00
C THR A 124 -17.04 -9.15 -1.64
N GLY A 125 -17.59 -8.09 -1.06
CA GLY A 125 -17.38 -6.72 -1.55
C GLY A 125 -15.96 -6.17 -1.32
N PRO A 126 -15.63 -5.00 -1.91
CA PRO A 126 -14.35 -4.34 -1.71
C PRO A 126 -14.12 -4.03 -0.23
N ARG A 127 -12.85 -4.09 0.17
CA ARG A 127 -12.38 -3.83 1.52
C ARG A 127 -11.41 -2.66 1.50
N GLY A 128 -11.46 -1.84 2.54
CA GLY A 128 -10.41 -0.87 2.78
C GLY A 128 -9.16 -1.59 3.27
N LEU A 129 -7.99 -1.18 2.82
CA LEU A 129 -6.69 -1.68 3.24
C LEU A 129 -5.93 -0.53 3.91
N VAL A 130 -5.38 -0.77 5.09
CA VAL A 130 -4.47 0.14 5.76
C VAL A 130 -3.12 -0.55 5.91
N LEU A 131 -2.08 0.11 5.43
CA LEU A 131 -0.69 -0.30 5.58
C LEU A 131 0.03 0.75 6.41
N VAL A 132 0.75 0.32 7.44
CA VAL A 132 1.71 1.14 8.17
C VAL A 132 3.09 0.69 7.73
N VAL A 133 3.81 1.59 7.07
CA VAL A 133 5.16 1.33 6.53
C VAL A 133 6.17 2.25 7.20
N PRO A 134 7.47 1.92 7.19
CA PRO A 134 8.51 2.82 7.67
C PRO A 134 8.50 4.18 6.97
N GLY A 135 8.93 5.23 7.67
CA GLY A 135 9.09 6.59 7.14
C GLY A 135 9.91 6.69 5.86
N THR A 136 10.85 5.76 5.67
CA THR A 136 11.76 5.67 4.52
C THR A 136 11.18 4.90 3.32
N ALA A 137 9.92 4.46 3.40
CA ALA A 137 9.33 3.59 2.38
C ALA A 137 9.08 4.28 1.03
N MET A 138 8.97 5.62 0.96
CA MET A 138 8.64 6.31 -0.30
C MET A 138 9.74 6.18 -1.35
N GLY A 139 11.00 6.43 -0.99
CA GLY A 139 12.13 6.23 -1.89
C GLY A 139 12.26 4.78 -2.35
N ALA A 140 12.07 3.82 -1.44
CA ALA A 140 12.11 2.39 -1.77
C ALA A 140 10.96 1.97 -2.71
N LEU A 141 9.76 2.52 -2.50
CA LEU A 141 8.61 2.31 -3.37
C LEU A 141 8.88 2.83 -4.78
N ALA A 142 9.41 4.05 -4.91
CA ALA A 142 9.74 4.62 -6.21
C ALA A 142 10.74 3.75 -6.99
N GLN A 143 11.75 3.20 -6.32
CA GLN A 143 12.70 2.26 -6.93
C GLN A 143 12.03 0.95 -7.36
N LYS A 144 11.23 0.32 -6.48
CA LYS A 144 10.50 -0.91 -6.82
C LYS A 144 9.58 -0.72 -8.03
N LEU A 145 8.82 0.38 -8.07
CA LEU A 145 7.92 0.68 -9.19
C LEU A 145 8.71 0.93 -10.48
N SER A 146 9.83 1.64 -10.41
CA SER A 146 10.72 1.85 -11.58
C SER A 146 11.22 0.52 -12.15
N MET A 147 11.65 -0.40 -11.28
CA MET A 147 12.14 -1.72 -11.70
C MET A 147 11.02 -2.58 -12.30
N GLN A 148 9.82 -2.56 -11.71
CA GLN A 148 8.67 -3.30 -12.24
C GLN A 148 8.29 -2.82 -13.64
N LEU A 149 8.29 -1.50 -13.86
CA LEU A 149 7.97 -0.91 -15.16
C LEU A 149 9.06 -1.16 -16.21
N ALA A 150 10.33 -1.24 -15.80
CA ALA A 150 11.43 -1.55 -16.72
C ALA A 150 11.47 -3.02 -17.16
N GLY A 151 10.80 -3.92 -16.42
CA GLY A 151 10.68 -5.34 -16.74
C GLY A 151 9.41 -5.73 -17.53
N MET A 152 8.54 -4.76 -17.84
CA MET A 152 7.35 -4.93 -18.69
C MET A 152 7.68 -4.65 -20.15
#